data_AF-A0A2D4PJ10-F1
#
_entry.id   AF-A0A2D4PJ10-F1
#
_cell.length_a   1.000
_cell.length_b   1.000
_cell.length_c   1.000
_cell.angle_alpha   90.00
_cell.angle_beta   90.00
_cell.angle_gamma   90.00
#
_symmetry.space_group_name_H-M   'P 1'
#
loop_
_entity.id
_entity.type
_entity.pdbx_description
1 polymer ?
#
loop_
_entity_poly.entity_id
_entity_poly.type
_entity_poly.pdbx_seq_one_letter_code
_entity_poly.pdbx_strand_id
1 'polypeptide(L)'
;MLRNSFPNMRCYAFSPPGGLLSKSLADYTKQFIVSVIVGKDIVPRLSMLNLEDLKRRIIRIVANCNKPKYQILLHGCWYEVFGGKPDNFPTELDGRNQDALTQPLLAEENLMSQQSPLYTSLDDNSPLGSSPQYPHLFLPGKIIHIIEENSTKGWFSSEVKYSASWSRETAFGSILISPKMITDHWPDIVLRALHSLVQTDATCISCRSQGEAF
;
A
#
# COMPACT_ATOMS: atom_id res chain seq x y z
N MET A 1 5.19 -25.77 -11.47
CA MET A 1 4.46 -24.92 -12.43
C MET A 1 3.22 -25.67 -12.93
N LEU A 2 2.06 -25.45 -12.32
CA LEU A 2 0.81 -26.13 -12.71
C LEU A 2 0.42 -25.85 -14.17
N ARG A 3 0.89 -24.75 -14.75
CA ARG A 3 0.66 -24.40 -16.15
C ARG A 3 1.22 -25.40 -17.16
N ASN A 4 2.35 -26.05 -16.86
CA ASN A 4 2.91 -27.05 -17.77
C ASN A 4 2.00 -28.28 -17.89
N SER A 5 1.25 -28.58 -16.82
CA SER A 5 0.26 -29.66 -16.79
C SER A 5 -1.13 -29.19 -17.25
N PHE A 6 -1.45 -27.90 -17.08
CA PHE A 6 -2.75 -27.31 -17.39
C PHE A 6 -2.59 -26.01 -18.18
N PRO A 7 -2.51 -26.07 -19.53
CA PRO A 7 -2.25 -24.90 -20.37
C PRO A 7 -3.39 -23.86 -20.35
N ASN A 8 -4.63 -24.28 -20.06
CA ASN A 8 -5.83 -23.43 -20.03
C ASN A 8 -6.16 -22.87 -18.63
N MET A 9 -5.26 -23.05 -17.64
CA MET A 9 -5.51 -22.61 -16.27
C MET A 9 -5.53 -21.08 -16.18
N ARG A 10 -6.56 -20.53 -15.53
CA ARG A 10 -6.61 -19.12 -15.09
C ARG A 10 -6.49 -19.06 -13.57
N CYS A 11 -5.69 -18.14 -13.07
CA CYS A 11 -5.48 -17.92 -11.64
C CYS A 11 -5.98 -16.54 -11.26
N TYR A 12 -6.79 -16.46 -10.20
CA TYR A 12 -7.18 -15.21 -9.57
C TYR A 12 -6.48 -15.11 -8.22
N ALA A 13 -5.60 -14.12 -8.08
CA ALA A 13 -4.87 -13.88 -6.86
C ALA A 13 -5.51 -12.69 -6.13
N PHE A 14 -6.04 -12.90 -4.92
CA PHE A 14 -6.58 -11.84 -4.10
C PHE A 14 -5.49 -11.26 -3.22
N SER A 15 -5.27 -9.95 -3.33
CA SER A 15 -4.26 -9.22 -2.55
C SER A 15 -2.87 -9.88 -2.49
N PRO A 16 -2.29 -10.30 -3.63
CA PRO A 16 -0.98 -10.93 -3.61
C PRO A 16 0.11 -9.93 -3.20
N PRO A 17 1.19 -10.38 -2.54
CA PRO A 17 2.27 -9.48 -2.16
C PRO A 17 3.01 -8.88 -3.35
N GLY A 18 3.43 -7.61 -3.22
CA GLY A 18 4.08 -6.84 -4.29
C GLY A 18 5.52 -7.26 -4.62
N GLY A 19 6.17 -7.99 -3.70
CA GLY A 19 7.55 -8.42 -3.79
C GLY A 19 7.75 -9.85 -4.31
N LEU A 20 6.93 -10.34 -5.23
CA LEU A 20 6.97 -11.76 -5.63
C LEU A 20 7.79 -12.04 -6.88
N LEU A 21 7.63 -11.25 -7.94
CA LEU A 21 8.14 -11.60 -9.26
C LEU A 21 9.16 -10.60 -9.79
N SER A 22 10.14 -11.08 -10.53
CA SER A 22 10.95 -10.23 -11.39
C SER A 22 10.12 -9.68 -12.56
N LYS A 23 10.61 -8.63 -13.24
CA LYS A 23 9.90 -7.99 -14.35
C LYS A 23 9.51 -8.97 -15.47
N SER A 24 10.44 -9.82 -15.90
CA SER A 24 10.20 -10.83 -16.95
C SER A 24 9.13 -11.85 -16.55
N LEU A 25 9.14 -12.28 -15.28
CA LEU A 25 8.17 -13.24 -14.78
C LEU A 25 6.79 -12.59 -14.58
N ALA A 26 6.74 -11.35 -14.12
CA ALA A 26 5.50 -10.59 -14.04
C ALA A 26 4.84 -10.46 -15.42
N ASP A 27 5.62 -10.11 -16.45
CA ASP A 27 5.10 -9.98 -17.82
C ASP A 27 4.64 -11.33 -18.40
N TYR A 28 5.32 -12.44 -18.10
CA TYR A 28 4.86 -13.78 -18.44
C TYR A 28 3.53 -14.14 -17.76
N THR A 29 3.39 -13.82 -16.46
CA THR A 29 2.17 -14.15 -15.70
C THR A 29 0.94 -13.37 -16.11
N LYS A 30 1.07 -12.21 -16.78
CA LYS A 30 -0.05 -11.42 -17.33
C LYS A 30 -0.96 -12.21 -18.28
N GLN A 31 -0.46 -13.31 -18.85
CA GLN A 31 -1.23 -14.15 -19.77
C GLN A 31 -2.29 -14.99 -19.06
N PHE A 32 -2.11 -15.32 -17.78
CA PHE A 32 -2.96 -16.31 -17.09
C PHE A 32 -3.31 -15.99 -15.64
N ILE A 33 -2.66 -14.99 -15.02
CA ILE A 33 -2.96 -14.54 -13.66
C ILE A 33 -3.66 -13.18 -13.72
N VAL A 34 -4.72 -13.04 -12.92
CA VAL A 34 -5.36 -11.77 -12.61
C VAL A 34 -5.27 -11.53 -11.11
N SER A 35 -4.68 -10.41 -10.72
CA SER A 35 -4.56 -9.98 -9.33
C SER A 35 -5.67 -8.99 -9.00
N VAL A 36 -6.41 -9.25 -7.93
CA VAL A 36 -7.51 -8.39 -7.46
C VAL A 36 -7.06 -7.72 -6.17
N ILE A 37 -7.10 -6.40 -6.15
CA ILE A 37 -6.63 -5.59 -5.01
C ILE A 37 -7.73 -4.60 -4.64
N VAL A 38 -7.98 -4.44 -3.34
CA VAL A 38 -9.01 -3.53 -2.82
C VAL A 38 -8.38 -2.35 -2.10
N GLY A 39 -8.90 -1.15 -2.37
CA GLY A 39 -8.62 0.07 -1.62
C GLY A 39 -7.13 0.39 -1.48
N LYS A 40 -6.71 0.64 -0.24
CA LYS A 40 -5.35 1.03 0.16
C LYS A 40 -4.54 -0.15 0.74
N ASP A 41 -4.87 -1.39 0.37
CA ASP A 41 -4.21 -2.60 0.84
C ASP A 41 -2.67 -2.48 0.81
N ILE A 42 -2.06 -2.75 1.97
CA ILE A 42 -0.60 -2.72 2.15
C ILE A 42 0.09 -3.89 1.48
N VAL A 43 -0.49 -5.09 1.47
CA VAL A 43 0.20 -6.33 1.06
C VAL A 43 0.70 -6.26 -0.39
N PRO A 44 -0.11 -5.80 -1.36
CA PRO A 44 0.36 -5.60 -2.74
C PRO A 44 1.41 -4.51 -2.91
N ARG A 45 1.56 -3.63 -1.91
CA ARG A 45 2.54 -2.54 -1.87
C ARG A 45 3.80 -2.91 -1.08
N LEU A 46 3.81 -4.08 -0.43
CA LEU A 46 4.98 -4.57 0.29
C LEU A 46 6.05 -5.03 -0.72
N SER A 47 7.12 -4.24 -0.78
CA SER A 47 8.36 -4.51 -1.48
C SER A 47 9.49 -4.02 -0.59
N MET A 48 10.66 -4.64 -0.68
CA MET A 48 11.81 -4.23 0.13
C MET A 48 12.16 -2.75 -0.09
N LEU A 49 12.14 -2.31 -1.36
CA LEU A 49 12.38 -0.91 -1.73
C LEU A 49 11.35 0.04 -1.10
N ASN A 50 10.08 -0.37 -1.07
CA ASN A 50 9.00 0.43 -0.51
C ASN A 50 9.09 0.48 1.03
N LEU A 51 9.50 -0.62 1.65
CA LEU A 51 9.69 -0.70 3.11
C LEU A 51 10.86 0.15 3.57
N GLU A 52 11.97 0.14 2.84
CA GLU A 52 13.11 1.02 3.12
C GLU A 52 12.74 2.49 2.98
N ASP A 53 11.98 2.85 1.94
CA ASP A 53 11.51 4.21 1.75
C ASP A 53 10.56 4.63 2.87
N LEU A 54 9.63 3.75 3.27
CA LEU A 54 8.76 3.97 4.42
C LEU A 54 9.55 4.16 5.71
N LYS A 55 10.55 3.30 5.98
CA LYS A 55 11.45 3.41 7.14
C LYS A 55 12.15 4.76 7.15
N ARG A 56 12.75 5.18 6.03
CA ARG A 56 13.44 6.48 5.91
C ARG A 56 12.48 7.64 6.17
N ARG A 57 11.26 7.59 5.63
CA ARG A 57 10.22 8.61 5.87
C ARG A 57 9.81 8.67 7.34
N ILE A 58 9.57 7.53 7.99
CA ILE A 58 9.18 7.48 9.42
C ILE A 58 10.31 8.03 10.30
N ILE A 59 11.56 7.60 10.09
CA ILE A 59 12.70 8.08 10.87
C ILE A 59 12.83 9.60 10.74
N ARG A 60 12.70 10.14 9.52
CA ARG A 60 12.73 11.59 9.28
C ARG A 60 11.60 12.32 10.02
N ILE A 61 10.38 11.80 9.97
CA ILE A 61 9.23 12.39 10.66
C ILE A 61 9.46 12.38 12.18
N VAL A 62 9.96 11.27 12.72
CA VAL A 62 10.23 11.14 14.16
C VAL A 62 11.36 12.08 14.60
N ALA A 63 12.45 12.17 13.84
CA ALA A 63 13.58 13.06 14.15
C ALA A 63 13.18 14.54 14.14
N ASN A 64 12.27 14.93 13.24
CA ASN A 64 11.79 16.31 13.10
C ASN A 64 10.49 16.59 13.89
N CYS A 65 10.00 15.62 14.68
CA CYS A 65 8.75 15.79 15.41
C CYS A 65 8.99 16.62 16.68
N ASN A 66 8.47 17.86 16.69
CA ASN A 66 8.51 18.73 17.86
C ASN A 66 7.22 18.64 18.73
N LYS A 67 6.40 17.60 18.55
CA LYS A 67 5.19 17.39 19.36
C LYS A 67 5.51 16.50 20.56
N PRO A 68 5.04 16.85 21.77
CA PRO A 68 5.25 16.00 22.93
C PRO A 68 4.50 14.67 22.78
N LYS A 69 5.11 13.57 23.26
CA LYS A 69 4.61 12.20 23.07
C LYS A 69 3.14 12.00 23.46
N TYR A 70 2.69 12.65 24.54
CA TYR A 70 1.32 12.52 25.02
C TYR A 70 0.31 13.09 24.01
N GLN A 71 0.65 14.14 23.27
CA GLN A 71 -0.27 14.73 22.29
C GLN A 71 -0.47 13.78 21.11
N ILE A 72 0.59 13.08 20.70
CA ILE A 72 0.52 12.08 19.63
C ILE A 72 -0.27 10.85 20.08
N LEU A 73 0.04 10.32 21.27
CA LEU A 73 -0.61 9.12 21.80
C LEU A 73 -2.08 9.36 22.14
N LEU A 74 -2.40 10.46 22.82
CA LEU A 74 -3.77 10.79 23.20
C LEU A 74 -4.64 11.05 21.95
N HIS A 75 -4.08 11.66 20.91
CA HIS A 75 -4.79 11.89 19.65
C HIS A 75 -4.96 10.61 18.83
N GLY A 76 -4.02 9.65 18.94
CA GLY A 76 -4.18 8.30 18.38
C GLY A 76 -5.29 7.51 19.07
N CYS A 77 -5.31 7.50 20.41
CA CYS A 77 -6.40 6.90 21.19
C CYS A 77 -7.75 7.58 20.89
N TRP A 78 -7.78 8.90 20.76
CA TRP A 78 -9.00 9.62 20.38
C TRP A 78 -9.51 9.18 19.00
N TYR A 79 -8.61 8.94 18.05
CA TYR A 79 -8.98 8.48 16.71
C TYR A 79 -9.58 7.06 16.73
N GLU A 80 -9.01 6.14 17.51
CA GLU A 80 -9.54 4.78 17.66
C GLU A 80 -10.88 4.76 18.39
N VAL A 81 -11.08 5.64 19.37
CA VAL A 81 -12.29 5.67 20.20
C VAL A 81 -13.43 6.48 19.53
N PHE A 82 -13.12 7.58 18.85
CA PHE A 82 -14.12 8.52 18.34
C PHE A 82 -14.21 8.64 16.82
N GLY A 83 -13.35 7.94 16.06
CA GLY A 83 -13.43 7.88 14.59
C GLY A 83 -13.23 9.23 13.89
N GLY A 84 -11.99 9.57 13.53
CA GLY A 84 -11.66 10.78 12.77
C GLY A 84 -11.45 10.54 11.26
N LYS A 85 -11.38 11.59 10.45
CA LYS A 85 -10.82 11.52 9.09
C LYS A 85 -9.33 11.91 9.11
N PRO A 86 -8.44 11.14 8.45
CA PRO A 86 -7.00 11.41 8.46
C PRO A 86 -6.60 12.66 7.67
N ASP A 87 -7.50 13.29 6.92
CA ASP A 87 -7.18 14.48 6.12
C ASP A 87 -7.14 15.79 6.94
N ASN A 88 -7.43 15.74 8.25
CA ASN A 88 -7.31 16.87 9.16
C ASN A 88 -5.89 17.11 9.69
N PHE A 89 -4.88 16.46 9.11
CA PHE A 89 -3.49 16.64 9.54
C PHE A 89 -2.76 17.64 8.64
N PRO A 90 -2.57 18.90 9.06
CA PRO A 90 -1.40 19.63 8.62
C PRO A 90 -0.21 18.88 9.22
N THR A 91 0.39 18.01 8.40
CA THR A 91 1.82 17.75 8.57
C THR A 91 2.43 19.12 8.32
N GLU A 92 2.80 19.86 9.36
CA GLU A 92 3.44 21.17 9.24
C GLU A 92 4.77 21.00 8.49
N LEU A 93 4.67 20.94 7.17
CA LEU A 93 5.70 21.36 6.23
C LEU A 93 5.21 22.57 5.42
N ASP A 94 3.97 23.04 5.63
CA ASP A 94 3.33 24.07 4.81
C ASP A 94 3.12 25.42 5.51
N GLY A 95 3.87 25.73 6.58
CA GLY A 95 3.51 26.94 7.34
C GLY A 95 4.49 27.50 8.36
N ARG A 96 5.78 27.15 8.33
CA ARG A 96 6.77 27.81 9.20
C ARG A 96 8.09 28.05 8.49
N ASN A 97 8.50 29.32 8.51
CA ASN A 97 9.71 29.90 7.94
C ASN A 97 10.87 28.90 7.77
N GLN A 98 11.36 28.80 6.54
CA GLN A 98 12.47 27.95 6.10
C GLN A 98 13.81 28.26 6.79
N ASP A 99 13.87 29.31 7.62
CA ASP A 99 15.11 29.79 8.25
C ASP A 99 15.43 29.15 9.62
N ALA A 100 14.50 28.37 10.20
CA ALA A 100 14.70 27.70 11.50
C ALA A 100 15.02 26.19 11.40
N LEU A 101 15.15 25.64 10.19
CA LEU A 101 15.36 24.21 9.93
C LEU A 101 16.83 23.78 9.90
N THR A 102 17.78 24.66 10.24
CA THR A 102 19.22 24.36 10.25
C THR A 102 19.74 23.71 11.53
N GLN A 103 18.88 23.44 12.52
CA GLN A 103 19.31 22.73 13.73
C GLN A 103 18.51 21.46 13.96
N PRO A 104 19.10 20.27 13.72
CA PRO A 104 18.53 19.03 14.21
C PRO A 104 18.58 19.03 15.74
N LEU A 105 17.42 19.12 16.40
CA LEU A 105 17.29 19.09 17.87
C LEU A 105 17.58 17.71 18.48
N LEU A 106 17.73 16.69 17.64
CA LEU A 106 18.35 15.42 17.98
C LEU A 106 19.61 15.30 17.14
N ALA A 107 20.75 15.58 17.78
CA ALA A 107 22.07 15.40 17.19
C ALA A 107 22.15 14.04 16.48
N GLU A 108 22.50 14.06 15.19
CA GLU A 108 22.78 12.89 14.35
C GLU A 108 23.86 11.95 14.94
N GLU A 109 24.56 12.37 15.99
CA GLU A 109 25.73 11.68 16.55
C GLU A 109 25.41 10.35 17.25
N ASN A 110 24.22 10.17 17.85
CA ASN A 110 23.96 9.01 18.72
C ASN A 110 23.04 7.91 18.13
N LEU A 111 22.35 8.16 17.02
CA LEU A 111 21.48 7.13 16.42
C LEU A 111 22.22 6.16 15.47
N MET A 112 23.45 6.50 15.04
CA MET A 112 24.29 5.57 14.28
C MET A 112 25.11 4.62 15.18
N SER A 113 25.20 4.89 16.49
CA SER A 113 25.98 4.08 17.46
C SER A 113 25.17 2.94 18.11
N GLN A 114 23.84 3.04 18.16
CA GLN A 114 22.98 1.99 18.74
C GLN A 114 22.50 1.00 17.67
N GLN A 115 23.42 0.41 16.92
CA GLN A 115 23.15 -0.84 16.23
C GLN A 115 22.97 -1.91 17.33
N SER A 116 21.72 -2.32 17.55
CA SER A 116 21.41 -3.46 18.42
C SER A 116 22.15 -4.69 17.88
N PRO A 117 22.92 -5.43 18.71
CA PRO A 117 23.82 -6.49 18.25
C PRO A 117 23.10 -7.76 17.76
N LEU A 118 21.77 -7.78 17.72
CA LEU A 118 20.98 -8.96 17.39
C LEU A 118 20.70 -9.14 15.88
N TYR A 119 21.14 -8.21 15.03
CA TYR A 119 20.94 -8.31 13.57
C TYR A 119 22.25 -8.36 12.75
N THR A 120 23.42 -8.36 13.42
CA THR A 120 24.74 -8.35 12.75
C THR A 120 25.24 -9.75 12.38
N SER A 121 24.48 -10.83 12.62
CA SER A 121 24.97 -12.20 12.36
C SER A 121 24.79 -12.68 10.91
N LEU A 122 24.79 -11.79 9.93
CA LEU A 122 24.97 -12.14 8.52
C LEU A 122 26.03 -11.20 7.96
N ASP A 123 27.29 -11.52 8.25
CA ASP A 123 28.46 -10.92 7.62
C ASP A 123 28.37 -11.10 6.10
N ASP A 124 28.12 -10.00 5.39
CA ASP A 124 28.53 -9.85 3.99
C ASP A 124 29.48 -8.67 3.93
N ASN A 125 30.75 -8.96 3.67
CA ASN A 125 31.86 -8.02 3.61
C ASN A 125 31.77 -7.17 2.33
N SER A 126 30.75 -6.31 2.23
CA SER A 126 30.62 -5.35 1.15
C SER A 126 31.03 -3.94 1.62
N PRO A 127 31.87 -3.22 0.86
CA PRO A 127 32.45 -1.94 1.27
C PRO A 127 31.36 -0.92 1.60
N LEU A 128 31.55 -0.20 2.71
CA LEU A 128 30.70 0.90 3.19
C LEU A 128 30.39 1.88 2.04
N GLY A 129 29.23 1.74 1.41
CA GLY A 129 28.81 2.62 0.31
C GLY A 129 27.73 2.06 -0.62
N SER A 130 27.60 0.75 -0.76
CA SER A 130 26.49 0.18 -1.53
C SER A 130 25.28 -0.01 -0.62
N SER A 131 24.30 0.90 -0.70
CA SER A 131 22.93 0.61 -0.26
C SER A 131 22.53 -0.74 -0.84
N PRO A 132 21.99 -1.70 -0.06
CA PRO A 132 21.62 -3.00 -0.59
C PRO A 132 20.66 -2.79 -1.76
N GLN A 133 21.11 -3.10 -2.97
CA GLN A 133 20.35 -2.85 -4.17
C GLN A 133 19.38 -4.02 -4.35
N TYR A 134 18.28 -3.98 -3.58
CA TYR A 134 17.25 -4.99 -3.70
C TYR A 134 16.68 -4.98 -5.13
N PRO A 135 16.49 -6.15 -5.75
CA PRO A 135 15.90 -6.21 -7.08
C PRO A 135 14.49 -5.63 -7.04
N HIS A 136 14.12 -4.90 -8.09
CA HIS A 136 12.76 -4.39 -8.21
C HIS A 136 11.81 -5.56 -8.53
N LEU A 137 10.90 -5.83 -7.62
CA LEU A 137 9.92 -6.89 -7.72
C LEU A 137 8.53 -6.32 -8.02
N PHE A 138 7.68 -7.18 -8.59
CA PHE A 138 6.39 -6.83 -9.14
C PHE A 138 5.31 -7.82 -8.73
N LEU A 139 4.07 -7.35 -8.80
CA LEU A 139 2.87 -8.15 -8.62
C LEU A 139 2.70 -9.15 -9.77
N PRO A 140 2.10 -10.32 -9.50
CA PRO A 140 1.73 -11.27 -10.54
C PRO A 140 0.57 -10.75 -11.40
N GLY A 141 0.60 -11.09 -12.69
CA GLY A 141 -0.57 -10.99 -13.55
C GLY A 141 -1.01 -9.57 -13.96
N LYS A 142 -2.22 -9.49 -14.52
CA LYS A 142 -2.94 -8.23 -14.77
C LYS A 142 -3.64 -7.79 -13.49
N ILE A 143 -3.70 -6.50 -13.22
CA ILE A 143 -4.18 -5.99 -11.92
C ILE A 143 -5.55 -5.33 -12.08
N ILE A 144 -6.53 -5.81 -11.32
CA ILE A 144 -7.80 -5.14 -11.08
C ILE A 144 -7.71 -4.44 -9.73
N HIS A 145 -7.89 -3.13 -9.73
CA HIS A 145 -7.93 -2.32 -8.53
C HIS A 145 -9.38 -1.88 -8.27
N ILE A 146 -9.92 -2.32 -7.15
CA ILE A 146 -11.24 -1.97 -6.68
C ILE A 146 -11.11 -0.81 -5.70
N ILE A 147 -11.76 0.31 -5.99
CA ILE A 147 -11.69 1.55 -5.22
C ILE A 147 -13.05 1.81 -4.59
N GLU A 148 -13.04 2.26 -3.34
CA GLU A 148 -14.22 2.72 -2.63
C GLU A 148 -14.60 4.13 -3.11
N GLU A 149 -15.77 4.27 -3.73
CA GLU A 149 -16.37 5.55 -4.06
C GLU A 149 -17.17 6.05 -2.85
N ASN A 150 -16.66 7.11 -2.22
CA ASN A 150 -17.39 7.77 -1.15
C ASN A 150 -18.62 8.48 -1.73
N SER A 151 -19.80 7.89 -1.57
CA SER A 151 -21.07 8.54 -1.88
C SER A 151 -21.31 9.68 -0.88
N THR A 152 -21.44 10.91 -1.38
CA THR A 152 -21.83 12.08 -0.60
C THR A 152 -23.33 12.05 -0.28
N LYS A 153 -23.78 11.13 0.59
CA LYS A 153 -25.14 11.18 1.14
C LYS A 153 -25.19 10.90 2.63
N GLY A 154 -25.53 11.97 3.37
CA GLY A 154 -26.32 11.94 4.60
C GLY A 154 -25.71 11.31 5.84
N TRP A 155 -25.80 12.03 6.96
CA TRP A 155 -25.38 11.68 8.33
C TRP A 155 -25.80 10.28 8.84
N PHE A 156 -26.72 9.57 8.17
CA PHE A 156 -27.32 8.34 8.71
C PHE A 156 -27.29 7.08 7.82
N SER A 157 -26.76 7.13 6.59
CA SER A 157 -26.53 5.90 5.81
C SER A 157 -25.58 6.15 4.64
N SER A 158 -24.30 5.95 4.87
CA SER A 158 -23.30 5.95 3.80
C SER A 158 -23.30 4.57 3.15
N GLU A 159 -24.10 4.38 2.10
CA GLU A 159 -23.96 3.20 1.25
C GLU A 159 -22.61 3.31 0.52
N VAL A 160 -21.70 2.40 0.86
CA VAL A 160 -20.36 2.36 0.29
C VAL A 160 -20.44 1.71 -1.08
N LYS A 161 -20.13 2.48 -2.13
CA LYS A 161 -20.09 1.98 -3.49
C LYS A 161 -18.66 1.62 -3.86
N TYR A 162 -18.47 0.53 -4.60
CA TYR A 162 -17.17 0.13 -5.12
C TYR A 162 -17.15 0.26 -6.64
N SER A 163 -16.00 0.65 -7.20
CA SER A 163 -15.75 0.61 -8.64
C SER A 163 -14.45 -0.14 -8.94
N ALA A 164 -14.43 -0.91 -10.03
CA ALA A 164 -13.28 -1.70 -10.44
C ALA A 164 -12.64 -1.10 -11.70
N SER A 165 -11.32 -0.99 -11.70
CA SER A 165 -10.55 -0.49 -12.84
C SER A 165 -9.29 -1.32 -13.04
N TRP A 166 -8.83 -1.43 -14.30
CA TRP A 166 -7.52 -2.00 -14.59
C TRP A 166 -6.42 -1.04 -14.14
N SER A 167 -5.46 -1.54 -13.38
CA SER A 167 -4.36 -0.75 -12.84
C SER A 167 -3.01 -1.23 -13.35
N ARG A 168 -2.05 -0.31 -13.39
CA ARG A 168 -0.67 -0.57 -13.78
C ARG A 168 0.15 -1.01 -12.57
N GLU A 169 1.17 -1.82 -12.81
CA GLU A 169 2.11 -2.26 -11.76
C GLU A 169 2.74 -1.08 -10.98
N THR A 170 2.97 0.06 -11.64
CA THR A 170 3.57 1.26 -11.03
C THR A 170 2.69 1.91 -9.96
N ALA A 171 1.37 1.65 -9.96
CA ALA A 171 0.45 2.22 -8.97
C ALA A 171 0.67 1.67 -7.56
N PHE A 172 1.39 0.55 -7.42
CA PHE A 172 1.67 -0.14 -6.15
C PHE A 172 3.13 0.01 -5.69
N GLY A 173 3.90 0.89 -6.33
CA GLY A 173 5.32 1.15 -6.02
C GLY A 173 5.57 2.02 -4.78
N SER A 174 4.57 2.25 -3.94
CA SER A 174 4.76 2.92 -2.65
C SER A 174 3.69 2.49 -1.64
N ILE A 175 4.08 2.43 -0.36
CA ILE A 175 3.17 2.14 0.76
C ILE A 175 2.42 3.42 1.11
N LEU A 176 1.09 3.32 1.10
CA LEU A 176 0.20 4.41 1.47
C LEU A 176 -0.12 4.31 2.96
N ILE A 177 0.29 5.30 3.76
CA ILE A 177 -0.03 5.33 5.18
C ILE A 177 -1.50 5.72 5.34
N SER A 178 -2.33 4.76 5.73
CA SER A 178 -3.75 4.96 6.02
C SER A 178 -4.24 3.92 7.02
N PRO A 179 -5.17 4.25 7.93
CA PRO A 179 -5.77 3.27 8.83
C PRO A 179 -6.44 2.11 8.08
N LYS A 180 -6.94 2.38 6.86
CA LYS A 180 -7.56 1.37 5.99
C LYS A 180 -6.59 0.39 5.34
N MET A 181 -5.27 0.61 5.44
CA MET A 181 -4.28 -0.21 4.72
C MET A 181 -4.33 -1.70 5.08
N ILE A 182 -4.70 -2.01 6.34
CA ILE A 182 -4.79 -3.37 6.85
C ILE A 182 -6.22 -3.89 6.76
N THR A 183 -7.22 -3.02 6.99
CA THR A 183 -8.63 -3.42 6.91
C THR A 183 -8.99 -3.78 5.47
N ASP A 184 -8.50 -3.04 4.48
CA ASP A 184 -8.78 -3.30 3.06
C ASP A 184 -8.19 -4.63 2.58
N HIS A 185 -7.22 -5.18 3.32
CA HIS A 185 -6.65 -6.51 3.06
C HIS A 185 -7.55 -7.66 3.57
N TRP A 186 -8.45 -7.40 4.51
CA TRP A 186 -9.22 -8.46 5.14
C TRP A 186 -10.18 -9.12 4.16
N PRO A 187 -10.32 -10.47 4.21
CA PRO A 187 -11.14 -11.21 3.26
C PRO A 187 -12.59 -10.74 3.26
N ASP A 188 -13.13 -10.32 4.40
CA ASP A 188 -14.49 -9.80 4.53
C ASP A 188 -14.70 -8.48 3.76
N ILE A 189 -13.67 -7.63 3.69
CA ILE A 189 -13.72 -6.40 2.90
C ILE A 189 -13.63 -6.72 1.41
N VAL A 190 -12.73 -7.62 1.03
CA VAL A 190 -12.59 -8.06 -0.36
C VAL A 190 -13.90 -8.68 -0.87
N LEU A 191 -14.50 -9.57 -0.09
CA LEU A 191 -15.76 -10.21 -0.43
C LEU A 191 -16.91 -9.21 -0.56
N ARG A 192 -17.03 -8.26 0.39
CA ARG A 192 -18.03 -7.17 0.30
C ARG A 192 -17.86 -6.32 -0.95
N ALA A 193 -16.63 -5.96 -1.28
CA ALA A 193 -16.34 -5.18 -2.47
C ALA A 193 -16.74 -5.93 -3.76
N LEU A 194 -16.44 -7.24 -3.83
CA LEU A 194 -16.85 -8.09 -4.95
C LEU A 194 -18.38 -8.23 -5.06
N HIS A 195 -19.08 -8.45 -3.95
CA HIS A 195 -20.55 -8.52 -3.95
C HIS A 195 -21.20 -7.21 -4.41
N SER A 196 -20.68 -6.06 -3.96
CA SER A 196 -21.18 -4.75 -4.36
C SER A 196 -21.03 -4.52 -5.88
N LEU A 197 -19.90 -4.92 -6.46
CA LEU A 197 -19.67 -4.85 -7.91
C LEU A 197 -20.65 -5.72 -8.69
N VAL A 198 -20.88 -6.96 -8.25
CA VAL A 198 -21.83 -7.88 -8.90
C VAL A 198 -23.27 -7.36 -8.83
N GLN A 199 -23.69 -6.79 -7.70
CA GLN A 199 -25.03 -6.21 -7.55
C GLN A 199 -25.24 -4.99 -8.45
N THR A 200 -24.19 -4.17 -8.61
CA THR A 200 -24.21 -3.02 -9.53
C THR A 200 -24.33 -3.51 -10.99
N ASP A 201 -23.57 -4.54 -11.37
CA ASP A 201 -23.61 -5.09 -12.73
C ASP A 201 -24.90 -5.88 -13.02
N ALA A 202 -25.54 -6.49 -12.03
CA ALA A 202 -26.85 -7.12 -12.19
C ALA A 202 -27.95 -6.12 -12.60
N THR A 203 -27.81 -4.84 -12.22
CA THR A 203 -28.66 -3.74 -12.76
C THR A 203 -28.25 -3.29 -14.16
N CYS A 204 -27.06 -3.71 -14.63
CA CYS A 204 -26.45 -3.34 -15.90
C CYS A 204 -26.51 -4.45 -16.97
N ILE A 205 -27.27 -5.54 -16.74
CA ILE A 205 -27.51 -6.61 -17.75
C ILE A 205 -28.29 -6.06 -18.98
N SER A 206 -28.80 -4.83 -18.91
CA SER A 206 -29.36 -4.11 -20.06
C SER A 206 -28.30 -3.60 -21.07
N CYS A 207 -27.00 -3.61 -20.77
CA CYS A 207 -25.97 -3.07 -21.66
C CYS A 207 -25.07 -4.19 -22.19
N ARG A 208 -25.45 -4.66 -23.38
CA ARG A 208 -24.81 -5.71 -24.17
C ARG A 208 -23.32 -5.42 -24.46
N SER A 209 -22.51 -6.47 -24.40
CA SER A 209 -21.11 -6.54 -24.77
C SER A 209 -20.81 -5.88 -26.13
N GLN A 210 -19.88 -4.92 -26.16
CA GLN A 210 -19.06 -4.70 -27.35
C GLN A 210 -17.79 -5.54 -27.18
N GLY A 211 -17.70 -6.60 -27.97
CA GLY A 211 -16.51 -7.43 -28.04
C GLY A 211 -15.40 -6.68 -28.74
N GLU A 212 -14.17 -6.83 -28.23
CA GLU A 212 -12.97 -6.65 -29.03
C GLU A 212 -12.27 -7.99 -29.14
N ALA A 213 -11.93 -8.30 -30.38
CA ALA A 213 -11.51 -9.58 -30.89
C ALA A 213 -9.99 -9.78 -30.78
N PHE A 214 -9.61 -11.05 -30.57
CA PHE A 214 -8.33 -11.74 -30.76
C PHE A 214 -7.01 -11.03 -30.38
#